data_AF-A0A951HTJ7-F1
#
_entry.id   AF-A0A951HTJ7-F1
#
_cell.length_a   1.000
_cell.length_b   1.000
_cell.length_c   1.000
_cell.angle_alpha   90.00
_cell.angle_beta   90.00
_cell.angle_gamma   90.00
#
_symmetry.space_group_name_H-M   'P 1'
#
loop_
_entity.id
_entity.type
_entity.pdbx_description
1 polymer ?
#
loop_
_entity_poly.entity_id
_entity_poly.type
_entity_poly.pdbx_seq_one_letter_code
_entity_poly.pdbx_strand_id
1 'polypeptide(L)'
;MRPNLDDVRFADVVVVGRVANYRIIRDQAFRDRMLASPKLPADMRKFYQDPRGKLLPDYARFDVRVDEVLAGRAGRTLSVTWDNSTFSEPDTMPAGPYLIALRRPGSPVPPLRGPSGTIFPAPDKHALALLQAPCSIPFLYEVASDQARAIRGLIKSRRAR
;
A
#
# COMPACT_ATOMS: atom_id res chain seq x y z
N MET A 1 -5.45 13.21 4.30
CA MET A 1 -5.54 14.12 3.13
C MET A 1 -6.09 13.32 1.96
N ARG A 2 -7.07 13.84 1.18
CA ARG A 2 -7.61 13.11 0.01
C ARG A 2 -6.54 12.99 -1.08
N PRO A 3 -6.44 11.87 -1.80
CA PRO A 3 -5.48 11.69 -2.87
C PRO A 3 -5.94 12.48 -4.09
N ASN A 4 -4.99 12.96 -4.89
CA ASN A 4 -5.32 13.43 -6.23
C ASN A 4 -5.53 12.19 -7.11
N LEU A 5 -6.74 11.97 -7.62
CA LEU A 5 -7.06 10.78 -8.43
C LEU A 5 -6.19 10.68 -9.69
N ASP A 6 -5.64 11.79 -10.20
CA ASP A 6 -4.68 11.78 -11.30
C ASP A 6 -3.37 11.05 -10.97
N ASP A 7 -3.06 10.86 -9.68
CA ASP A 7 -1.90 10.08 -9.25
C ASP A 7 -2.03 8.60 -9.66
N VAL A 8 -3.21 8.13 -10.09
CA VAL A 8 -3.36 6.82 -10.75
C VAL A 8 -2.42 6.66 -11.95
N ARG A 9 -1.95 7.76 -12.55
CA ARG A 9 -0.96 7.74 -13.64
C ARG A 9 0.39 7.13 -13.25
N PHE A 10 0.69 7.07 -11.95
CA PHE A 10 1.89 6.43 -11.40
C PHE A 10 1.71 4.92 -11.20
N ALA A 11 0.51 4.39 -11.44
CA ALA A 11 0.27 2.95 -11.37
C ALA A 11 0.84 2.25 -12.61
N ASP A 12 1.58 1.17 -12.37
CA ASP A 12 2.01 0.24 -13.42
C ASP A 12 0.89 -0.71 -13.81
N VAL A 13 0.01 -1.02 -12.85
CA VAL A 13 -1.13 -1.92 -13.03
C VAL A 13 -2.33 -1.36 -12.27
N VAL A 14 -3.50 -1.34 -12.90
CA VAL A 14 -4.77 -1.07 -12.21
C VAL A 14 -5.71 -2.24 -12.47
N VAL A 15 -6.26 -2.82 -11.42
CA VAL A 15 -7.14 -3.99 -11.48
C VAL A 15 -8.41 -3.77 -10.68
N VAL A 16 -9.43 -4.55 -11.04
CA VAL A 16 -10.51 -4.90 -10.11
C VAL A 16 -10.32 -6.35 -9.69
N GLY A 17 -10.42 -6.60 -8.39
CA GLY A 17 -10.23 -7.93 -7.86
C GLY A 17 -10.59 -8.04 -6.38
N ARG A 18 -10.45 -9.25 -5.87
CA ARG A 18 -10.78 -9.60 -4.48
C ARG A 18 -9.52 -9.80 -3.69
N VAL A 19 -9.51 -9.24 -2.48
CA VAL A 19 -8.40 -9.40 -1.55
C VAL A 19 -8.50 -10.75 -0.86
N ALA A 20 -7.38 -11.44 -0.75
CA ALA A 20 -7.22 -12.69 -0.04
C ALA A 20 -5.94 -12.68 0.79
N ASN A 21 -5.86 -13.56 1.79
CA ASN A 21 -4.65 -13.78 2.59
C ASN A 21 -4.06 -12.51 3.22
N TYR A 22 -4.91 -11.55 3.59
CA TYR A 22 -4.47 -10.31 4.22
C TYR A 22 -3.84 -10.58 5.58
N ARG A 23 -2.63 -10.06 5.78
CA ARG A 23 -1.91 -10.13 7.05
C ARG A 23 -0.96 -8.96 7.20
N ILE A 24 -0.74 -8.55 8.44
CA ILE A 24 0.34 -7.63 8.79
C ILE A 24 1.63 -8.44 8.95
N ILE A 25 2.66 -8.09 8.19
CA ILE A 25 4.01 -8.59 8.35
C ILE A 25 4.73 -7.67 9.32
N ARG A 26 5.20 -8.24 10.43
CA ARG A 26 5.95 -7.51 11.46
C ARG A 26 7.44 -7.76 11.30
N ASP A 27 8.23 -6.70 11.33
CA ASP A 27 9.70 -6.82 11.26
C ASP A 27 10.27 -7.12 12.65
N GLN A 28 10.32 -8.42 12.99
CA GLN A 28 10.87 -8.88 14.25
C GLN A 28 12.37 -8.58 14.37
N ALA A 29 13.13 -8.66 13.28
CA ALA A 29 14.55 -8.38 13.29
C ALA A 29 14.83 -6.89 13.61
N PHE A 30 13.98 -5.98 13.11
CA PHE A 30 14.04 -4.58 13.50
C PHE A 30 13.73 -4.38 14.99
N ARG A 31 12.69 -5.04 15.51
CA ARG A 31 12.35 -5.00 16.95
C ARG A 31 13.52 -5.45 17.81
N ASP A 32 14.07 -6.62 17.51
CA ASP A 32 15.16 -7.22 18.28
C ASP A 32 16.39 -6.30 18.27
N ARG A 33 16.72 -5.73 17.11
CA ARG A 33 17.82 -4.76 16.97
C ARG A 33 17.59 -3.48 17.77
N MET A 34 16.37 -2.94 17.78
CA MET A 34 16.06 -1.75 18.59
C MET A 34 16.15 -2.09 20.08
N LEU A 35 15.62 -3.22 20.51
CA LEU A 35 15.65 -3.68 21.91
C LEU A 35 17.05 -4.00 22.42
N ALA A 36 17.94 -4.48 21.54
CA ALA A 36 19.35 -4.70 21.85
C ALA A 36 20.14 -3.40 22.06
N SER A 37 19.57 -2.22 21.71
CA SER A 37 20.25 -0.95 21.90
C SER A 37 20.36 -0.60 23.40
N PRO A 38 21.60 -0.47 23.94
CA PRO A 38 21.80 -0.19 25.37
C PRO A 38 21.32 1.21 25.77
N LYS A 39 21.27 2.15 24.82
CA LYS A 39 20.84 3.54 25.04
C LYS A 39 19.35 3.77 24.80
N LEU A 40 18.57 2.71 24.55
CA LEU A 40 17.14 2.85 24.29
C LEU A 40 16.40 3.36 25.56
N PRO A 41 15.71 4.51 25.48
CA PRO A 41 14.89 5.02 26.57
C PRO A 41 13.80 4.01 27.01
N ALA A 42 13.39 4.05 28.28
CA ALA A 42 12.49 3.03 28.84
C ALA A 42 11.08 3.05 28.20
N ASP A 43 10.58 4.22 27.85
CA ASP A 43 9.35 4.46 27.09
C ASP A 43 9.45 3.87 25.68
N MET A 44 10.55 4.12 24.99
CA MET A 44 10.83 3.53 23.67
C MET A 44 10.99 2.02 23.75
N ARG A 45 11.61 1.50 24.82
CA ARG A 45 11.73 0.06 25.05
C ARG A 45 10.37 -0.61 25.21
N LYS A 46 9.46 0.00 25.98
CA LYS A 46 8.07 -0.46 26.09
C LYS A 46 7.35 -0.48 24.74
N PHE A 47 7.56 0.57 23.92
CA PHE A 47 6.99 0.65 22.58
C PHE A 47 7.44 -0.49 21.66
N TYR A 48 8.74 -0.82 21.63
CA TYR A 48 9.26 -1.93 20.81
C TYR A 48 8.93 -3.32 21.38
N GLN A 49 8.73 -3.44 22.70
CA GLN A 49 8.31 -4.67 23.36
C GLN A 49 6.84 -5.01 23.16
N ASP A 50 5.98 -4.02 22.86
CA ASP A 50 4.57 -4.28 22.60
C ASP A 50 4.42 -5.13 21.33
N PRO A 51 3.98 -6.41 21.45
CA PRO A 51 3.83 -7.27 20.30
C PRO A 51 2.74 -6.73 19.36
N ARG A 52 1.78 -5.94 19.85
CA ARG A 52 0.68 -5.38 19.05
C ARG A 52 0.99 -3.98 18.51
N GLY A 53 2.01 -3.31 19.04
CA GLY A 53 2.42 -1.98 18.58
C GLY A 53 2.88 -2.03 17.13
N LYS A 54 2.35 -1.14 16.27
CA LYS A 54 2.75 -1.04 14.86
C LYS A 54 4.03 -0.21 14.75
N LEU A 55 5.00 -0.72 13.99
CA LEU A 55 6.25 -0.03 13.71
C LEU A 55 6.32 0.40 12.26
N LEU A 56 7.13 1.43 11.97
CA LEU A 56 7.34 1.91 10.61
C LEU A 56 7.77 0.83 9.59
N PRO A 57 8.58 -0.20 9.96
CA PRO A 57 8.93 -1.28 9.04
C PRO A 57 7.86 -2.36 8.91
N ASP A 58 6.81 -2.35 9.76
CA ASP A 58 5.69 -3.26 9.58
C ASP A 58 4.90 -2.84 8.33
N TYR A 59 4.35 -3.82 7.62
CA TYR A 59 3.60 -3.57 6.39
C TYR A 59 2.52 -4.61 6.20
N ALA A 60 1.45 -4.28 5.48
CA ALA A 60 0.46 -5.29 5.11
C ALA A 60 0.89 -6.06 3.86
N ARG A 61 0.61 -7.36 3.84
CA ARG A 61 0.74 -8.22 2.66
C ARG A 61 -0.58 -8.92 2.40
N PHE A 62 -0.98 -8.95 1.13
CA PHE A 62 -2.18 -9.64 0.70
C PHE A 62 -2.04 -10.09 -0.76
N ASP A 63 -2.91 -10.99 -1.16
CA ASP A 63 -3.05 -11.39 -2.54
C ASP A 63 -4.30 -10.76 -3.15
N VAL A 64 -4.23 -10.43 -4.43
CA VAL A 64 -5.37 -9.98 -5.23
C VAL A 64 -5.71 -11.03 -6.25
N ARG A 65 -6.91 -11.60 -6.16
CA ARG A 65 -7.51 -12.41 -7.23
C ARG A 65 -8.11 -11.45 -8.25
N VAL A 66 -7.51 -11.39 -9.44
CA VAL A 66 -7.86 -10.40 -10.46
C VAL A 66 -9.11 -10.85 -11.21
N ASP A 67 -10.13 -9.98 -11.18
CA ASP A 67 -11.38 -10.14 -11.94
C ASP A 67 -11.31 -9.37 -13.26
N GLU A 68 -10.71 -8.18 -13.27
CA GLU A 68 -10.58 -7.30 -14.45
C GLU A 68 -9.27 -6.52 -14.42
N VAL A 69 -8.61 -6.35 -15.57
CA VAL A 69 -7.42 -5.49 -15.72
C VAL A 69 -7.80 -4.20 -16.44
N LEU A 70 -7.73 -3.07 -15.71
CA LEU A 70 -8.05 -1.74 -16.23
C LEU A 70 -6.85 -1.06 -16.89
N ALA A 71 -5.63 -1.30 -16.39
CA ALA A 71 -4.39 -0.76 -16.94
C ALA A 71 -3.21 -1.71 -16.66
N GLY A 72 -2.21 -1.69 -17.55
CA GLY A 72 -1.02 -2.55 -17.42
C GLY A 72 -1.26 -4.01 -17.80
N ARG A 73 -0.37 -4.88 -17.31
CA ARG A 73 -0.46 -6.35 -17.45
C ARG A 73 -0.42 -6.98 -16.07
N ALA A 74 -1.32 -7.91 -15.81
CA ALA A 74 -1.44 -8.64 -14.55
C ALA A 74 -1.75 -10.12 -14.80
N GLY A 75 -1.20 -10.99 -13.94
CA GLY A 75 -1.62 -12.38 -13.87
C GLY A 75 -2.96 -12.53 -13.12
N ARG A 76 -3.43 -13.78 -13.01
CA ARG A 76 -4.68 -14.11 -12.29
C ARG A 76 -4.61 -13.82 -10.79
N THR A 77 -3.41 -13.84 -10.24
CA THR A 77 -3.15 -13.55 -8.83
C THR A 77 -1.92 -12.65 -8.73
N LEU A 78 -2.03 -11.60 -7.92
CA LEU A 78 -0.95 -10.65 -7.66
C LEU A 78 -0.63 -10.67 -6.17
N SER A 79 0.65 -10.74 -5.82
CA SER A 79 1.09 -10.51 -4.44
C SER A 79 1.34 -9.01 -4.25
N VAL A 80 0.72 -8.45 -3.22
CA VAL A 80 0.72 -7.01 -2.96
C VAL A 80 1.26 -6.72 -1.57
N THR A 81 2.12 -5.71 -1.48
CA THR A 81 2.54 -5.08 -0.22
C THR A 81 1.90 -3.70 -0.09
N TRP A 82 1.57 -3.32 1.14
CA TRP A 82 1.13 -1.97 1.47
C TRP A 82 2.00 -1.48 2.61
N ASP A 83 2.93 -0.58 2.26
CA ASP A 83 3.89 0.08 3.12
C ASP A 83 3.33 1.42 3.58
N ASN A 84 2.72 1.49 4.77
CA ASN A 84 2.10 2.72 5.25
C ASN A 84 3.03 3.55 6.13
N SER A 85 3.23 4.81 5.77
CA SER A 85 4.03 5.76 6.56
C SER A 85 3.20 6.62 7.53
N THR A 86 1.85 6.58 7.54
CA THR A 86 1.07 7.51 8.41
C THR A 86 -0.36 7.09 8.78
N PHE A 87 -1.09 6.34 7.95
CA PHE A 87 -2.53 6.14 8.13
C PHE A 87 -2.94 4.82 8.79
N SER A 88 -1.98 4.00 9.19
CA SER A 88 -2.14 2.60 9.64
C SER A 88 -2.96 1.72 8.69
N GLU A 89 -2.40 0.61 8.27
CA GLU A 89 -3.15 -0.46 7.60
C GLU A 89 -4.18 -1.02 8.58
N PRO A 90 -5.41 -1.35 8.15
CA PRO A 90 -6.41 -1.92 9.03
C PRO A 90 -5.96 -3.30 9.52
N ASP A 91 -6.36 -3.72 10.72
CA ASP A 91 -5.95 -5.04 11.23
C ASP A 91 -6.58 -6.19 10.43
N THR A 92 -7.70 -5.92 9.77
CA THR A 92 -8.37 -6.84 8.85
C THR A 92 -8.82 -6.11 7.60
N MET A 93 -8.89 -6.83 6.49
CA MET A 93 -9.39 -6.30 5.22
C MET A 93 -10.47 -7.23 4.67
N PRO A 94 -11.70 -6.74 4.43
CA PRO A 94 -12.73 -7.55 3.80
C PRO A 94 -12.25 -8.09 2.45
N ALA A 95 -12.73 -9.26 2.06
CA ALA A 95 -12.35 -9.89 0.79
C ALA A 95 -13.03 -9.26 -0.44
N GLY A 96 -13.86 -8.23 -0.24
CA GLY A 96 -14.75 -7.64 -1.25
C GLY A 96 -14.04 -7.21 -2.53
N PRO A 97 -14.81 -6.88 -3.58
CA PRO A 97 -14.22 -6.39 -4.82
C PRO A 97 -13.72 -4.96 -4.64
N TYR A 98 -12.44 -4.76 -4.91
CA TYR A 98 -11.79 -3.46 -4.88
C TYR A 98 -11.24 -3.09 -6.25
N LEU A 99 -11.26 -1.80 -6.57
CA LEU A 99 -10.35 -1.21 -7.55
C LEU A 99 -9.03 -0.92 -6.84
N ILE A 100 -7.96 -1.46 -7.39
CA ILE A 100 -6.63 -1.44 -6.78
C ILE A 100 -5.63 -0.92 -7.81
N ALA A 101 -4.94 0.17 -7.48
CA ALA A 101 -3.83 0.67 -8.28
C ALA A 101 -2.50 0.24 -7.64
N LEU A 102 -1.61 -0.31 -8.47
CA LEU A 102 -0.40 -1.00 -8.04
C LEU A 102 0.82 -0.46 -8.78
N ARG A 103 1.93 -0.42 -8.05
CA ARG A 103 3.25 0.06 -8.45
C ARG A 103 4.25 -1.09 -8.40
N ARG A 104 5.16 -1.17 -9.36
CA ARG A 104 6.34 -2.04 -9.26
C ARG A 104 7.41 -1.40 -8.38
N PRO A 105 8.17 -2.18 -7.61
CA PRO A 105 9.35 -1.68 -6.94
C PRO A 105 10.29 -0.98 -7.93
N GLY A 106 10.70 0.25 -7.61
CA GLY A 106 11.56 1.07 -8.46
C GLY A 106 10.84 1.96 -9.50
N SER A 107 9.53 1.81 -9.68
CA SER A 107 8.76 2.73 -10.53
C SER A 107 8.61 4.12 -9.87
N PRO A 108 8.39 5.18 -10.68
CA PRO A 108 8.15 6.53 -10.17
C PRO A 108 7.03 6.58 -9.12
N VAL A 109 7.23 7.38 -8.07
CA VAL A 109 6.25 7.57 -7.00
C VAL A 109 5.51 8.90 -7.15
N PRO A 110 4.26 9.00 -6.67
CA PRO A 110 3.57 10.28 -6.58
C PRO A 110 4.38 11.32 -5.77
N PRO A 111 4.26 12.62 -6.08
CA PRO A 111 4.98 13.66 -5.37
C PRO A 111 4.57 13.73 -3.90
N LEU A 112 5.50 14.16 -3.03
CA LEU A 112 5.27 14.34 -1.60
C LEU A 112 4.11 15.33 -1.37
N ARG A 113 3.20 14.99 -0.45
CA ARG A 113 2.06 15.84 -0.08
C ARG A 113 2.25 16.52 1.29
N GLY A 114 3.48 16.64 1.75
CA GLY A 114 3.84 17.35 2.98
C GLY A 114 5.35 17.34 3.25
N PRO A 115 5.84 18.25 4.10
CA PRO A 115 7.28 18.41 4.38
C PRO A 115 7.91 17.20 5.10
N SER A 116 7.09 16.34 5.71
CA SER A 116 7.53 15.15 6.46
C SER A 116 7.33 13.83 5.71
N GLY A 117 6.98 13.88 4.43
CA GLY A 117 6.73 12.67 3.63
C GLY A 117 8.01 11.88 3.42
N THR A 118 8.12 10.71 4.05
CA THR A 118 9.22 9.77 3.82
C THR A 118 8.78 8.69 2.85
N ILE A 119 9.61 8.40 1.85
CA ILE A 119 9.39 7.28 0.92
C ILE A 119 10.36 6.17 1.33
N PHE A 120 9.81 5.05 1.78
CA PHE A 120 10.59 3.87 2.08
C PHE A 120 10.76 3.00 0.82
N PRO A 121 11.87 2.25 0.70
CA PRO A 121 11.98 1.23 -0.32
C PRO A 121 10.89 0.17 -0.14
N ALA A 122 10.44 -0.43 -1.25
CA ALA A 122 9.46 -1.51 -1.19
C ALA A 122 10.01 -2.67 -0.32
N PRO A 123 9.24 -3.18 0.66
CA PRO A 123 9.70 -4.21 1.58
C PRO A 123 9.95 -5.55 0.90
N ASP A 124 9.23 -5.84 -0.20
CA ASP A 124 9.46 -6.99 -1.07
C ASP A 124 9.70 -6.49 -2.50
N LYS A 125 10.90 -6.76 -3.04
CA LYS A 125 11.30 -6.33 -4.39
C LYS A 125 10.58 -7.09 -5.51
N HIS A 126 9.90 -8.19 -5.19
CA HIS A 126 9.19 -9.04 -6.16
C HIS A 126 7.67 -8.87 -6.08
N ALA A 127 7.15 -8.21 -5.05
CA ALA A 127 5.72 -7.91 -4.92
C ALA A 127 5.38 -6.54 -5.50
N LEU A 128 4.13 -6.36 -5.92
CA LEU A 128 3.62 -5.05 -6.28
C LEU A 128 3.31 -4.24 -5.01
N ALA A 129 3.62 -2.96 -4.99
CA ALA A 129 3.25 -2.05 -3.91
C ALA A 129 1.89 -1.40 -4.19
N LEU A 130 1.03 -1.31 -3.18
CA LEU A 130 -0.19 -0.53 -3.25
C LEU A 130 0.15 0.94 -3.51
N LEU A 131 -0.44 1.53 -4.54
CA LEU A 131 -0.14 2.91 -4.89
C LEU A 131 -0.67 3.83 -3.79
N GLN A 132 0.23 4.59 -3.18
CA GLN A 132 -0.10 5.57 -2.16
C GLN A 132 0.88 6.75 -2.28
N ALA A 133 0.35 7.97 -2.32
CA ALA A 133 1.17 9.16 -2.16
C ALA A 133 1.54 9.33 -0.68
N PRO A 134 2.78 9.72 -0.33
CA PRO A 134 3.14 9.96 1.07
C PRO A 134 2.18 10.95 1.75
N CYS A 135 1.74 10.60 2.96
CA CYS A 135 0.71 11.32 3.73
C CYS A 135 -0.69 11.36 3.08
N SER A 136 -1.01 10.44 2.17
CA SER A 136 -2.35 10.27 1.58
C SER A 136 -2.92 8.87 1.84
N ILE A 137 -4.21 8.69 1.58
CA ILE A 137 -4.84 7.35 1.59
C ILE A 137 -4.41 6.56 0.34
N PRO A 138 -4.38 5.22 0.41
CA PRO A 138 -4.01 4.39 -0.74
C PRO A 138 -5.06 4.42 -1.85
N PHE A 139 -4.65 4.06 -3.06
CA PHE A 139 -5.53 3.78 -4.19
C PHE A 139 -6.14 2.38 -4.08
N LEU A 140 -6.94 2.21 -3.03
CA LEU A 140 -7.73 1.03 -2.74
C LEU A 140 -9.15 1.50 -2.46
N TYR A 141 -10.07 1.19 -3.38
CA TYR A 141 -11.46 1.67 -3.29
C TYR A 141 -12.43 0.53 -3.54
N GLU A 142 -13.52 0.48 -2.79
CA GLU A 142 -14.63 -0.40 -3.13
C GLU A 142 -15.11 -0.10 -4.56
N VAL A 143 -15.41 -1.14 -5.33
CA VAL A 143 -15.77 -0.98 -6.75
C VAL A 143 -17.00 -0.09 -6.95
N ALA A 144 -17.92 -0.07 -5.99
CA ALA A 144 -19.14 0.74 -6.04
C ALA A 144 -18.91 2.25 -5.74
N SER A 145 -17.74 2.61 -5.22
CA SER A 145 -17.44 3.97 -4.77
C SER A 145 -17.34 4.98 -5.93
N ASP A 146 -17.57 6.26 -5.63
CA ASP A 146 -17.42 7.35 -6.61
C ASP A 146 -15.97 7.47 -7.11
N GLN A 147 -14.99 7.21 -6.23
CA GLN A 147 -13.56 7.22 -6.55
C GLN A 147 -13.23 6.12 -7.57
N ALA A 148 -13.74 4.91 -7.38
CA ALA A 148 -13.54 3.82 -8.33
C ALA A 148 -14.14 4.14 -9.71
N ARG A 149 -15.34 4.74 -9.75
CA ARG A 149 -15.98 5.20 -10.99
C ARG A 149 -15.16 6.29 -11.67
N ALA A 150 -14.68 7.28 -10.93
CA ALA A 150 -13.84 8.36 -11.45
C ALA A 150 -12.52 7.85 -12.05
N ILE A 151 -11.82 6.95 -11.34
CA ILE A 151 -10.57 6.35 -11.81
C ILE A 151 -10.78 5.56 -13.11
N ARG A 152 -11.86 4.76 -13.19
CA ARG A 152 -12.22 4.05 -14.43
C ARG A 152 -12.40 5.04 -15.60
N GLY A 153 -13.04 6.18 -15.35
CA GLY A 153 -13.18 7.25 -16.35
C GLY A 153 -11.82 7.79 -16.82
N LEU A 154 -10.93 8.12 -15.90
CA LEU A 154 -9.58 8.62 -16.20
C LEU A 154 -8.76 7.62 -17.04
N ILE A 155 -8.83 6.33 -16.71
CA ILE A 155 -8.13 5.28 -17.44
C ILE A 155 -8.67 5.12 -18.86
N LYS A 156 -10.01 5.11 -19.01
CA LYS A 156 -10.66 5.00 -20.34
C LYS A 156 -10.27 6.16 -21.25
N SER A 157 -10.34 7.40 -20.74
CA SER A 157 -9.99 8.60 -21.51
C SER A 157 -8.53 8.63 -21.97
N ARG A 158 -7.62 7.93 -21.27
CA ARG A 158 -6.21 7.82 -21.67
C ARG A 158 -5.94 6.74 -22.72
N ARG A 159 -6.78 5.71 -22.80
CA ARG A 159 -6.67 4.66 -23.83
C ARG A 159 -7.24 5.10 -25.18
N ALA A 160 -8.13 6.10 -25.18
CA ALA A 160 -8.76 6.64 -26.38
C ALA A 160 -7.94 7.75 -27.07
N ARG A 161 -6.80 8.15 -26.47
CA ARG A 161 -5.81 9.06 -27.07
C ARG A 161 -4.64 8.23 -27.57
#